data_AF-A0A6A5VQ73-F1
#
_entry.id   AF-A0A6A5VQ73-F1
#
_cell.length_a   1.000
_cell.length_b   1.000
_cell.length_c   1.000
_cell.angle_alpha   90.00
_cell.angle_beta   90.00
_cell.angle_gamma   90.00
#
_symmetry.space_group_name_H-M   'P 1'
#
loop_
_entity.id
_entity.type
_entity.pdbx_description
1 polymer ?
#
loop_
_entity_poly.entity_id
_entity_poly.type
_entity_poly.pdbx_seq_one_letter_code
_entity_poly.pdbx_strand_id
1 'polypeptide(L)' 'MSQRTLRQVYITIYTGINSKGSCYSLRVYGSYSSYRTAYYYSNSDGSFYYANADGSTYWNDGKGKSRFTRRKK' A
#
# COMPACT_ATOMS: atom_id res chain seq x y z
N MET A 1 -30.66 16.75 0.26
CA MET A 1 -29.94 15.76 -0.58
C MET A 1 -29.01 14.95 0.31
N SER A 2 -29.39 13.72 0.66
CA SER A 2 -28.56 12.83 1.49
C SER A 2 -27.45 12.24 0.62
N GLN A 3 -26.20 12.63 0.88
CA GLN A 3 -25.04 12.06 0.18
C GLN A 3 -24.87 10.63 0.67
N ARG A 4 -25.20 9.67 -0.21
CA ARG A 4 -24.98 8.23 -0.01
C ARG A 4 -23.49 8.02 0.32
N THR A 5 -23.17 7.64 1.55
CA THR A 5 -21.78 7.38 1.96
C THR A 5 -21.20 6.29 1.09
N LEU A 6 -20.31 6.66 0.17
CA LEU A 6 -19.63 5.70 -0.68
C LEU A 6 -18.80 4.79 0.22
N ARG A 7 -19.12 3.50 0.26
CA ARG A 7 -18.31 2.51 0.98
C ARG A 7 -16.88 2.62 0.47
N GLN A 8 -15.95 2.93 1.36
CA GLN A 8 -14.52 2.79 1.07
C GLN A 8 -14.25 1.31 0.90
N VAL A 9 -13.85 0.95 -0.32
CA VAL A 9 -13.50 -0.41 -0.70
C VAL A 9 -12.00 -0.59 -0.48
N TYR A 10 -11.63 -1.66 0.20
CA TYR A 10 -10.25 -2.10 0.36
C TYR A 10 -10.11 -3.46 -0.32
N ILE A 11 -9.49 -3.49 -1.49
CA ILE A 11 -9.32 -4.72 -2.27
C ILE A 11 -7.84 -4.93 -2.55
N THR A 12 -7.35 -6.13 -2.27
CA THR A 12 -6.08 -6.60 -2.83
C THR A 12 -6.36 -7.13 -4.24
N ILE A 13 -5.80 -6.46 -5.25
CA ILE A 13 -6.00 -6.81 -6.67
C ILE A 13 -5.07 -7.94 -7.08
N TYR A 14 -3.84 -7.87 -6.61
CA TYR A 14 -2.80 -8.79 -7.05
C TYR A 14 -1.84 -9.06 -5.90
N THR A 15 -1.40 -10.31 -5.78
CA THR A 15 -0.30 -10.71 -4.91
C THR A 15 0.68 -11.58 -5.69
N GLY A 16 1.94 -11.54 -5.29
CA GLY A 16 2.95 -12.42 -5.86
C GLY A 16 4.11 -12.63 -4.92
N ILE A 17 4.89 -13.67 -5.20
CA ILE A 17 6.13 -14.01 -4.50
C ILE A 17 7.21 -14.13 -5.57
N ASN A 18 8.33 -13.44 -5.39
CA ASN A 18 9.46 -13.57 -6.30
C ASN A 18 10.36 -14.77 -5.92
N SER A 19 11.33 -15.11 -6.77
CA SER A 19 12.25 -16.23 -6.53
C SER A 19 13.12 -16.10 -5.27
N LYS A 20 13.19 -14.92 -4.66
CA LYS A 20 13.91 -14.64 -3.41
C LYS A 20 13.01 -14.72 -2.17
N GLY A 21 11.74 -15.09 -2.34
CA GLY A 21 10.77 -15.17 -1.25
C GLY A 21 10.19 -13.84 -0.80
N SER A 22 10.40 -12.74 -1.55
CA SER A 22 9.77 -11.46 -1.25
C SER A 22 8.34 -11.44 -1.78
N CYS A 23 7.41 -11.03 -0.94
CA CYS A 23 5.99 -10.91 -1.26
C CYS A 23 5.66 -9.49 -1.70
N TYR A 24 4.80 -9.33 -2.70
CA TYR A 24 4.28 -8.04 -3.10
C TYR A 24 2.78 -8.08 -3.26
N SER A 25 2.13 -6.92 -3.07
CA SER A 25 0.70 -6.78 -3.24
C SER A 25 0.33 -5.44 -3.85
N LEU A 26 -0.55 -5.46 -4.84
CA LEU A 26 -1.25 -4.27 -5.33
C LEU A 26 -2.60 -4.19 -4.63
N ARG A 27 -2.89 -3.04 -4.03
CA ARG A 27 -4.13 -2.79 -3.30
C ARG A 27 -4.83 -1.56 -3.89
N VAL A 28 -6.15 -1.56 -3.87
CA VAL A 28 -6.95 -0.38 -4.20
C VAL A 28 -7.83 0.05 -3.05
N TYR A 29 -7.93 1.36 -2.94
CA TYR A 29 -8.66 2.10 -1.94
C TYR A 29 -9.61 3.05 -2.65
N GLY A 30 -10.77 3.29 -2.05
CA GLY A 30 -11.63 4.40 -2.43
C GLY A 30 -13.04 3.97 -2.81
N SER A 31 -13.72 4.86 -3.52
CA SER A 31 -15.09 4.68 -3.96
C SER A 31 -15.15 4.23 -5.42
N TYR A 32 -16.31 3.77 -5.87
CA TYR A 32 -16.55 3.36 -7.27
C TYR A 32 -16.12 4.41 -8.30
N SER A 33 -16.17 5.69 -7.95
CA SER A 33 -15.81 6.82 -8.80
C SER A 33 -14.36 7.31 -8.63
N SER A 34 -13.61 6.78 -7.65
CA SER A 34 -12.21 7.19 -7.42
C SER A 34 -11.40 6.06 -6.78
N TYR A 35 -10.87 5.19 -7.63
CA TYR A 35 -9.92 4.16 -7.22
C TYR A 35 -8.51 4.72 -7.13
N ARG A 36 -7.82 4.32 -6.07
CA ARG A 36 -6.48 4.77 -5.72
C ARG A 36 -5.63 3.56 -5.41
N THR A 37 -4.54 3.38 -6.15
CA THR A 37 -3.66 2.22 -6.02
C THR A 37 -2.57 2.45 -4.96
N ALA A 38 -2.36 1.47 -4.10
CA ALA A 38 -1.23 1.40 -3.19
C ALA A 38 -0.44 0.11 -3.44
N TYR A 39 0.86 0.16 -3.20
CA TYR A 39 1.77 -0.96 -3.36
C TYR A 39 2.33 -1.36 -2.00
N TYR A 40 2.38 -2.65 -1.74
CA TYR A 40 3.04 -3.24 -0.59
C TYR A 40 4.10 -4.22 -1.07
N TYR A 41 5.27 -4.18 -0.42
CA TYR A 41 6.38 -5.08 -0.68
C TYR A 41 6.95 -5.53 0.66
N SER A 42 7.17 -6.83 0.82
CA SER A 42 7.73 -7.44 2.02
C SER A 42 8.86 -8.36 1.61
N ASN A 43 10.01 -8.17 2.22
CA ASN A 43 11.19 -9.01 2.01
C ASN A 43 11.24 -10.13 3.03
N SER A 44 11.99 -11.17 2.71
CA SER A 44 12.18 -12.33 3.59
C SER A 44 13.04 -12.01 4.82
N ASP A 45 13.80 -10.92 4.77
CA ASP A 45 14.58 -10.39 5.91
C ASP A 45 13.73 -9.59 6.91
N GLY A 46 12.41 -9.54 6.72
CA GLY A 46 11.47 -8.82 7.56
C GLY A 46 11.34 -7.33 7.23
N SER A 47 12.17 -6.79 6.33
CA SER A 47 12.00 -5.43 5.83
C SER A 47 10.77 -5.32 4.94
N PHE A 48 10.11 -4.17 4.95
CA PHE A 48 8.96 -3.93 4.09
C PHE A 48 8.85 -2.48 3.63
N TYR A 49 8.07 -2.29 2.58
CA TYR A 49 7.82 -1.01 1.96
C TYR A 49 6.35 -0.88 1.57
N TYR A 50 5.79 0.29 1.86
CA TYR A 50 4.43 0.68 1.54
C TYR A 50 4.49 1.96 0.72
N ALA A 51 3.86 1.98 -0.46
CA ALA A 51 3.61 3.19 -1.23
C ALA A 51 2.10 3.42 -1.30
N ASN A 52 1.64 4.44 -0.61
CA ASN A 52 0.23 4.79 -0.54
C ASN A 52 -0.19 5.61 -1.76
N ALA A 53 -1.48 5.59 -2.03
CA ALA A 53 -2.03 6.30 -3.18
C ALA A 53 -2.01 7.84 -3.05
N ASP A 54 -1.85 8.37 -1.85
CA ASP A 54 -1.57 9.80 -1.63
C ASP A 54 -0.12 10.18 -1.95
N GLY A 55 0.69 9.20 -2.38
CA GLY A 55 2.11 9.32 -2.67
C GLY A 55 3.01 9.29 -1.43
N SER A 56 2.44 9.16 -0.23
CA SER A 56 3.25 8.88 0.96
C SER A 56 3.81 7.48 0.91
N THR A 57 4.97 7.29 1.54
CA THR A 57 5.64 5.99 1.60
C THR A 57 6.03 5.68 3.02
N TYR A 58 6.05 4.40 3.35
CA TYR A 58 6.52 3.91 4.63
C TYR A 58 7.51 2.79 4.38
N TRP A 59 8.70 2.90 4.94
CA TRP A 59 9.75 1.92 4.83
C TRP A 59 10.15 1.43 6.22
N ASN A 60 10.41 0.13 6.36
CA ASN A 60 10.91 -0.51 7.56
C ASN A 60 12.04 -1.47 7.19
N ASP A 61 13.10 -1.50 7.99
CA ASP A 61 14.31 -2.28 7.72
C ASP A 61 14.32 -3.70 8.31
N GLY A 62 13.25 -4.10 8.99
CA GLY A 62 13.16 -5.38 9.71
C GLY A 62 14.00 -5.45 10.98
N LYS A 63 14.72 -4.37 11.34
CA LYS A 63 15.71 -4.31 12.43
C LYS A 63 15.39 -3.19 13.44
N GLY A 64 14.17 -2.66 13.39
CA GLY A 64 13.67 -1.66 14.33
C GLY A 64 13.75 -0.22 13.82
N LYS A 65 14.28 0.05 12.62
CA LYS A 65 14.22 1.38 12.02
C LYS A 65 13.07 1.45 11.02
N SER A 66 12.40 2.59 11.02
CA SER A 66 11.36 2.89 10.03
C SER A 66 11.42 4.36 9.61
N ARG A 67 10.92 4.64 8.41
CA ARG A 67 10.83 5.98 7.87
C ARG A 67 9.52 6.16 7.13
N PHE A 68 8.73 7.12 7.61
CA PHE A 68 7.59 7.65 6.86
C PHE A 68 8.06 8.83 6.00
N THR A 69 7.69 8.83 4.73
CA THR A 69 7.96 9.94 3.80
C THR A 69 6.64 10.42 3.24
N ARG A 70 6.26 11.65 3.57
CA ARG A 70 5.10 12.29 2.93
C ARG A 70 5.50 12.78 1.54
N ARG A 71 4.61 12.65 0.55
CA ARG A 71 4.79 13.30 -0.76
C ARG A 71 4.88 14.82 -0.57
N LYS A 72 5.97 15.43 -1.02
CA LYS A 72 6.11 16.89 -1.08
C LYS A 72 5.20 17.40 -2.22
N LYS A 73 4.45 18.47 -1.93
CA LYS A 73 3.60 19.16 -2.90
C LYS A 73 4.44 19.92 -3.90
#